data_AF-A0A392MWU6-F1
#
_entry.id   AF-A0A392MWU6-F1
#
_cell.length_a   1.000
_cell.length_b   1.000
_cell.length_c   1.000
_cell.angle_alpha   90.00
_cell.angle_beta   90.00
_cell.angle_gamma   90.00
#
_symmetry.space_group_name_H-M   'P 1'
#
loop_
_entity.id
_entity.type
_entity.pdbx_description
1 polymer ?
#
loop_
_entity_poly.entity_id
_entity_poly.type
_entity_poly.pdbx_seq_one_letter_code
_entity_poly.pdbx_strand_id
1 'polypeptide(L)'
;IFGEVDPSFVREYDSDLLENWSFIDYKDKLHVVSYNKSSIRPLLTYGWREMKEIPKYHSRFIRFGYTLEFYVDVTLDNIAKPFLSVFGSFEDFLRSCNFEFIIVWCDNGTMDSFDVALTDTPFKTTSIGIGWDNFCVRGEFVAGDFLCFKFTLFNPTNVACVYKLN
;
A
#
# COMPACT_ATOMS: atom_id res chain seq x y z
N ILE A 1 -5.67 -21.60 -1.59
CA ILE A 1 -4.78 -20.40 -1.67
C ILE A 1 -4.02 -20.31 -0.36
N PHE A 2 -2.77 -19.85 -0.39
CA PHE A 2 -1.84 -19.87 0.75
C PHE A 2 -1.21 -18.48 0.94
N GLY A 3 -0.67 -18.22 2.13
CA GLY A 3 0.22 -17.12 2.46
C GLY A 3 1.66 -17.55 2.22
N GLU A 4 2.51 -16.63 1.77
CA GLU A 4 3.93 -16.91 1.56
C GLU A 4 4.68 -16.19 2.67
N VAL A 5 5.68 -16.85 3.22
CA VAL A 5 6.61 -16.25 4.18
C VAL A 5 7.96 -16.14 3.47
N ASP A 6 8.73 -15.11 3.77
CA ASP A 6 10.06 -14.97 3.19
C ASP A 6 10.99 -16.11 3.71
N PRO A 7 11.64 -16.89 2.82
CA PRO A 7 12.61 -17.91 3.25
C PRO A 7 13.79 -17.36 4.05
N SER A 8 14.20 -16.10 3.84
CA SER A 8 15.27 -15.46 4.63
C SER A 8 14.86 -15.24 6.08
N PHE A 9 13.65 -14.74 6.30
CA PHE A 9 13.04 -14.63 7.63
C PHE A 9 12.95 -15.99 8.32
N VAL A 10 12.50 -17.02 7.62
CA VAL A 10 12.42 -18.38 8.20
C VAL A 10 13.79 -18.89 8.62
N ARG A 11 14.83 -18.68 7.80
CA ARG A 11 16.19 -19.11 8.17
C ARG A 11 16.73 -18.41 9.42
N GLU A 12 16.36 -17.14 9.60
CA GLU A 12 16.83 -16.34 10.74
C GLU A 12 16.12 -16.73 12.05
N TYR A 13 14.83 -17.06 11.98
CA TYR A 13 13.99 -17.27 13.17
C TYR A 13 13.48 -18.71 13.35
N ASP A 14 13.96 -19.69 12.58
CA ASP A 14 13.40 -21.05 12.49
C ASP A 14 13.11 -21.71 13.84
N SER A 15 14.01 -21.55 14.82
CA SER A 15 13.88 -22.11 16.17
C SER A 15 12.68 -21.56 16.94
N ASP A 16 12.27 -20.34 16.62
CA ASP A 16 11.25 -19.57 17.34
C ASP A 16 9.89 -19.65 16.64
N LEU A 17 9.85 -20.12 15.38
CA LEU A 17 8.63 -20.21 14.60
C LEU A 17 7.78 -21.41 15.03
N LEU A 18 6.64 -21.09 15.62
CA LEU A 18 5.61 -22.05 15.98
C LEU A 18 4.83 -22.52 14.75
N GLU A 19 4.13 -23.65 14.88
CA GLU A 19 3.28 -24.19 13.82
C GLU A 19 2.00 -23.36 13.63
N ASN A 20 1.52 -22.68 14.68
CA ASN A 20 0.33 -21.83 14.63
C ASN A 20 0.71 -20.38 14.91
N TRP A 21 0.29 -19.50 14.03
CA TRP A 21 0.57 -18.06 14.08
C TRP A 21 -0.74 -17.31 14.28
N SER A 22 -0.71 -16.30 15.13
CA SER A 22 -1.86 -15.46 15.44
C SER A 22 -1.68 -14.09 14.81
N PHE A 23 -2.70 -13.63 14.10
CA PHE A 23 -2.74 -12.34 13.44
C PHE A 23 -4.00 -11.59 13.88
N ILE A 24 -3.89 -10.29 14.13
CA ILE A 24 -5.04 -9.42 14.38
C ILE A 24 -5.29 -8.61 13.12
N ASP A 25 -6.53 -8.62 12.62
CA ASP A 25 -6.90 -7.83 11.45
C ASP A 25 -7.27 -6.38 11.79
N TYR A 26 -7.80 -5.64 10.81
CA TYR A 26 -8.16 -4.23 10.98
C TYR A 26 -9.47 -4.00 11.72
N LYS A 27 -10.26 -5.06 11.95
CA LYS A 27 -11.48 -5.05 12.75
C LYS A 27 -11.23 -5.61 14.15
N ASP A 28 -9.96 -5.66 14.58
CA ASP A 28 -9.51 -6.29 15.83
C ASP A 28 -9.92 -7.77 15.97
N LYS A 29 -10.20 -8.46 14.86
CA LYS A 29 -10.49 -9.88 14.88
C LYS A 29 -9.19 -10.68 14.86
N LEU A 30 -9.08 -11.61 15.80
CA LEU A 30 -7.99 -12.58 15.86
C LEU A 30 -8.21 -13.70 14.82
N HIS A 31 -7.18 -13.96 14.04
CA HIS A 31 -7.08 -15.05 13.08
C HIS A 31 -5.92 -15.96 13.46
N VAL A 32 -6.13 -17.26 13.38
CA VAL A 32 -5.09 -18.25 13.60
C VAL A 32 -4.82 -18.97 12.28
N VAL A 33 -3.56 -19.05 11.88
CA VAL A 33 -3.15 -19.72 10.66
C VAL A 33 -2.04 -20.73 10.91
N SER A 34 -1.96 -21.77 10.08
CA SER A 34 -0.96 -22.83 10.22
C SER A 34 0.22 -22.62 9.27
N TYR A 35 1.42 -22.60 9.83
CA TYR A 35 2.69 -22.51 9.12
C TYR A 35 3.23 -23.91 8.80
N ASN A 36 3.56 -24.16 7.53
CA ASN A 36 3.97 -25.50 7.06
C ASN A 36 5.41 -25.89 7.42
N LYS A 37 6.18 -25.04 8.12
CA LYS A 37 7.58 -25.27 8.53
C LYS A 37 8.53 -25.71 7.40
N SER A 38 8.23 -25.31 6.16
CA SER A 38 9.09 -25.64 5.04
C SER A 38 10.20 -24.60 4.89
N SER A 39 11.46 -25.03 4.90
CA SER A 39 12.62 -24.17 4.64
C SER A 39 12.80 -23.80 3.16
N ILE A 40 12.18 -24.57 2.24
CA ILE A 40 12.25 -24.36 0.79
C ILE A 40 11.09 -23.50 0.31
N ARG A 41 9.89 -23.78 0.81
CA ARG A 41 8.66 -23.06 0.44
C ARG A 41 7.80 -22.82 1.68
N PRO A 42 8.19 -21.86 2.52
CA PRO A 42 7.47 -21.56 3.75
C PRO A 42 6.12 -20.89 3.44
N LEU A 43 5.04 -21.52 3.91
CA LEU A 43 3.67 -21.11 3.60
C LEU A 43 2.80 -21.07 4.86
N LEU A 44 1.90 -20.10 4.89
CA LEU A 44 0.75 -20.05 5.79
C LEU A 44 -0.45 -20.66 5.07
N THR A 45 -1.10 -21.64 5.69
CA THR A 45 -2.03 -22.56 5.01
C THR A 45 -3.44 -22.47 5.58
N TYR A 46 -3.79 -23.33 6.52
CA TYR A 46 -5.09 -23.32 7.19
C TYR A 46 -5.35 -21.96 7.86
N GLY A 47 -6.60 -21.51 7.90
CA GLY A 47 -6.99 -20.17 8.39
C GLY A 47 -6.62 -18.99 7.48
N TRP A 48 -5.64 -19.14 6.59
CA TRP A 48 -5.18 -18.04 5.72
C TRP A 48 -6.28 -17.51 4.78
N ARG A 49 -7.20 -18.38 4.36
CA ARG A 49 -8.31 -18.00 3.48
C ARG A 49 -9.27 -17.03 4.15
N GLU A 50 -9.45 -17.12 5.47
CA GLU A 50 -10.31 -16.23 6.26
C GLU A 50 -9.62 -14.88 6.49
N MET A 51 -8.30 -14.90 6.70
CA MET A 51 -7.49 -13.69 6.67
C MET A 51 -7.50 -13.00 5.29
N LYS A 52 -7.90 -13.69 4.22
CA LYS A 52 -8.03 -13.11 2.88
C LYS A 52 -9.28 -12.23 2.71
N GLU A 53 -10.18 -12.22 3.69
CA GLU A 53 -11.17 -11.14 3.81
C GLU A 53 -10.51 -9.82 4.24
N ILE A 54 -9.27 -9.86 4.76
CA ILE A 54 -8.39 -8.69 4.74
C ILE A 54 -8.07 -8.46 3.28
N PRO A 55 -8.53 -7.35 2.72
CA PRO A 55 -8.32 -7.16 1.32
C PRO A 55 -6.83 -6.98 1.04
N LYS A 56 -6.36 -7.46 -0.12
CA LYS A 56 -4.95 -7.36 -0.55
C LYS A 56 -4.39 -5.92 -0.54
N TYR A 57 -5.27 -4.94 -0.42
CA TYR A 57 -5.02 -3.50 -0.44
C TYR A 57 -4.92 -2.86 0.96
N HIS A 58 -5.00 -3.64 2.03
CA HIS A 58 -4.85 -3.12 3.38
C HIS A 58 -3.37 -2.80 3.67
N SER A 59 -3.09 -1.64 4.28
CA SER A 59 -1.73 -1.13 4.56
C SER A 59 -0.83 -2.08 5.34
N ARG A 60 -1.44 -2.96 6.16
CA ARG A 60 -0.76 -4.00 6.95
C ARG A 60 -0.61 -5.34 6.21
N PHE A 61 -0.88 -5.40 4.91
CA PHE A 61 -0.67 -6.60 4.10
C PHE A 61 0.83 -6.78 3.81
N ILE A 62 1.47 -7.65 4.59
CA ILE A 62 2.92 -7.89 4.63
C ILE A 62 3.44 -8.77 3.47
N ARG A 63 2.61 -9.06 2.46
CA ARG A 63 2.95 -10.09 1.45
C ARG A 63 3.87 -9.61 0.32
N PHE A 64 4.31 -8.35 0.34
CA PHE A 64 5.23 -7.82 -0.66
C PHE A 64 6.60 -7.59 -0.02
N GLY A 65 7.51 -8.56 -0.19
CA GLY A 65 8.95 -8.35 0.11
C GLY A 65 9.63 -7.32 -0.82
N TYR A 66 8.91 -6.83 -1.83
CA TYR A 66 9.38 -5.81 -2.79
C TYR A 66 8.29 -4.74 -3.00
N THR A 67 8.30 -3.69 -2.18
CA THR A 67 7.45 -2.51 -2.36
C THR A 67 8.26 -1.26 -2.58
N LEU A 68 7.63 -0.31 -3.26
CA LEU A 68 8.12 1.05 -3.40
C LEU A 68 7.18 1.98 -2.64
N GLU A 69 7.75 2.81 -1.77
CA GLU A 69 7.00 3.67 -0.86
C GLU A 69 7.36 5.14 -1.15
N PHE A 70 6.33 5.96 -1.27
CA PHE A 70 6.46 7.40 -1.45
C PHE A 70 5.69 8.11 -0.36
N TYR A 71 6.26 9.17 0.16
CA TYR A 71 5.71 9.89 1.30
C TYR A 71 5.24 11.28 0.88
N VAL A 72 4.08 11.68 1.39
CA VAL A 72 3.42 12.95 1.06
C VAL A 72 2.98 13.63 2.36
N ASP A 73 3.46 14.84 2.57
CA ASP A 73 2.91 15.77 3.57
C ASP A 73 1.54 16.30 3.11
N VAL A 74 0.52 16.12 3.94
CA VAL A 74 -0.77 16.81 3.74
C VAL A 74 -0.64 18.20 4.34
N THR A 75 -0.71 19.22 3.50
CA THR A 75 -0.55 20.62 3.90
C THR A 75 -1.87 21.36 3.73
N LEU A 76 -2.02 22.51 4.39
CA LEU A 76 -3.17 23.38 4.18
C LEU A 76 -3.35 23.79 2.70
N ASP A 77 -2.26 23.86 1.94
CA ASP A 77 -2.27 24.24 0.53
C ASP A 77 -2.73 23.08 -0.38
N ASN A 78 -2.23 21.87 -0.17
CA ASN A 78 -2.56 20.75 -1.07
C ASN A 78 -3.91 20.10 -0.75
N ILE A 79 -4.37 20.12 0.50
CA ILE A 79 -5.60 19.43 0.89
C ILE A 79 -6.85 20.10 0.30
N ALA A 80 -6.78 21.41 0.04
CA ALA A 80 -7.88 22.18 -0.52
C ALA A 80 -7.94 22.13 -2.06
N LYS A 81 -6.96 21.49 -2.72
CA LYS A 81 -6.88 21.42 -4.18
C LYS A 81 -7.53 20.14 -4.69
N PRO A 82 -8.18 20.17 -5.87
CA PRO A 82 -8.72 18.96 -6.48
C PRO A 82 -7.64 18.00 -7.00
N PHE A 83 -6.37 18.40 -6.99
CA PHE A 83 -5.22 17.61 -7.41
C PHE A 83 -4.08 17.75 -6.41
N LEU A 84 -3.20 16.76 -6.39
CA LEU A 84 -1.95 16.76 -5.66
C LEU A 84 -0.78 16.82 -6.63
N SER A 85 0.04 17.86 -6.55
CA SER A 85 1.35 17.87 -7.21
C SER A 85 2.32 16.95 -6.47
N VAL A 86 3.02 16.11 -7.23
CA VAL A 86 4.00 15.14 -6.73
C VAL A 86 5.38 15.50 -7.25
N PHE A 87 6.41 15.22 -6.46
CA PHE A 87 7.78 15.66 -6.71
C PHE A 87 8.80 14.56 -6.39
N GLY A 88 10.03 14.75 -6.86
CA GLY A 88 11.17 13.89 -6.51
C GLY A 88 11.00 12.45 -6.99
N SER A 89 11.34 11.47 -6.14
CA SER A 89 11.29 10.05 -6.53
C SER A 89 9.89 9.57 -6.90
N PHE A 90 8.84 10.18 -6.34
CA PHE A 90 7.46 9.82 -6.69
C PHE A 90 7.09 10.32 -8.09
N GLU A 91 7.48 11.55 -8.42
CA GLU A 91 7.34 12.09 -9.78
C GLU A 91 8.11 11.24 -10.80
N ASP A 92 9.36 10.92 -10.50
CA ASP A 92 10.22 10.12 -11.38
C ASP A 92 9.63 8.74 -11.65
N PHE A 93 9.08 8.10 -10.61
CA PHE A 93 8.39 6.82 -10.74
C PHE A 93 7.16 6.90 -11.65
N LEU A 94 6.23 7.83 -11.38
CA LEU A 94 5.01 7.96 -12.18
C LEU A 94 5.32 8.28 -13.65
N ARG A 95 6.31 9.12 -13.91
CA ARG A 95 6.79 9.42 -15.26
C ARG A 95 7.44 8.22 -15.93
N SER A 96 8.24 7.43 -15.21
CA SER A 96 8.88 6.23 -15.75
C SER A 96 7.88 5.14 -16.12
N CYS A 97 6.80 5.01 -15.34
CA CYS A 97 5.73 4.06 -15.61
C CYS A 97 4.77 4.53 -16.70
N ASN A 98 4.68 5.85 -16.92
CA ASN A 98 3.78 6.48 -17.88
C ASN A 98 2.33 6.01 -17.72
N PHE A 99 1.86 5.93 -16.46
CA PHE A 99 0.47 5.59 -16.16
C PHE A 99 -0.46 6.72 -16.58
N GLU A 100 -1.60 6.39 -17.18
CA GLU A 100 -2.68 7.37 -17.44
C GLU A 100 -3.44 7.71 -16.16
N PHE A 101 -3.59 6.72 -15.26
CA PHE A 101 -4.24 6.87 -13.97
C PHE A 101 -3.64 5.91 -12.94
N ILE A 102 -3.79 6.23 -11.66
CA ILE A 102 -3.52 5.32 -10.54
C ILE A 102 -4.80 5.03 -9.76
N ILE A 103 -4.91 3.82 -9.23
CA ILE A 103 -5.97 3.43 -8.30
C ILE A 103 -5.38 3.49 -6.90
N VAL A 104 -5.95 4.31 -6.04
CA VAL A 104 -5.56 4.43 -4.63
C VAL A 104 -6.55 3.68 -3.75
N TRP A 105 -6.01 2.96 -2.77
CA TRP A 105 -6.78 2.25 -1.76
C TRP A 105 -6.38 2.74 -0.39
N CYS A 106 -7.33 3.32 0.33
CA CYS A 106 -7.09 3.76 1.70
C CYS A 106 -7.26 2.59 2.68
N ASP A 107 -6.58 2.68 3.82
CA ASP A 107 -6.72 1.74 4.94
C ASP A 107 -8.15 1.62 5.50
N ASN A 108 -8.94 2.69 5.42
CA ASN A 108 -10.37 2.70 5.76
C ASN A 108 -11.27 1.97 4.74
N GLY A 109 -10.68 1.41 3.68
CA GLY A 109 -11.37 0.61 2.65
C GLY A 109 -11.93 1.43 1.49
N THR A 110 -11.75 2.76 1.48
CA THR A 110 -12.11 3.60 0.33
C THR A 110 -11.18 3.35 -0.85
N MET A 111 -11.73 3.46 -2.07
CA MET A 111 -11.01 3.30 -3.32
C MET A 111 -11.34 4.47 -4.23
N ASP A 112 -10.30 5.07 -4.80
CA ASP A 112 -10.43 6.11 -5.80
C ASP A 112 -9.47 5.89 -6.97
N SER A 113 -9.78 6.51 -8.10
CA SER A 113 -8.91 6.57 -9.26
C SER A 113 -8.51 8.01 -9.50
N PHE A 114 -7.23 8.26 -9.71
CA PHE A 114 -6.69 9.56 -10.06
C PHE A 114 -6.05 9.48 -11.43
N ASP A 115 -6.44 10.38 -12.32
CA ASP A 115 -5.69 10.63 -13.55
C ASP A 115 -4.30 11.16 -13.17
N VAL A 116 -3.30 10.76 -13.96
CA VAL A 116 -1.92 11.22 -13.81
C VAL A 116 -1.67 12.22 -14.93
N ALA A 117 -1.53 13.49 -14.56
CA ALA A 117 -1.19 14.55 -15.50
C ALA A 117 0.33 14.75 -15.54
N LEU A 118 0.91 14.51 -16.71
CA LEU A 118 2.33 14.77 -17.00
C LEU A 118 2.43 16.00 -17.90
N THR A 119 2.99 17.10 -17.38
CA THR A 119 3.18 18.33 -18.17
C THR A 119 4.67 18.64 -18.26
N ASP A 120 5.16 18.91 -19.47
CA ASP A 120 6.57 19.31 -19.68
C ASP A 120 6.71 20.79 -20.03
N THR A 121 5.65 21.41 -20.56
CA THR A 121 5.63 22.80 -21.02
C THR A 121 4.46 23.57 -20.41
N PRO A 122 4.65 24.82 -19.96
CA PRO A 122 5.90 25.60 -19.93
C PRO A 122 6.89 25.16 -18.83
N PHE A 123 6.43 24.40 -17.84
CA PHE A 123 7.26 23.89 -16.75
C PHE A 123 6.95 22.42 -16.51
N LYS A 124 7.98 21.64 -16.17
CA LYS A 124 7.84 20.24 -15.82
C LYS A 124 7.05 20.11 -14.53
N THR A 125 5.88 19.48 -14.58
CA THR A 125 5.06 19.14 -13.42
C THR A 125 4.44 17.75 -13.57
N THR A 126 4.17 17.12 -12.43
CA THR A 126 3.38 15.90 -12.36
C THR A 126 2.37 16.03 -11.23
N SER A 127 1.14 15.62 -11.48
CA SER A 127 0.07 15.65 -10.49
C SER A 127 -0.88 14.49 -10.63
N ILE A 128 -1.47 14.09 -9.51
CA ILE A 128 -2.57 13.13 -9.46
C ILE A 128 -3.87 13.88 -9.11
N GLY A 129 -4.97 13.55 -9.78
CA GLY A 129 -6.27 14.18 -9.62
C GLY A 129 -7.15 13.87 -10.83
N ILE A 130 -8.33 14.45 -11.02
CA ILE A 130 -9.12 15.28 -10.10
C ILE A 130 -9.73 14.40 -8.98
N GLY A 131 -10.02 15.00 -7.82
CA GLY A 131 -10.72 14.37 -6.69
C GLY A 131 -9.85 14.14 -5.45
N TRP A 132 -8.64 14.70 -5.42
CA TRP A 132 -7.72 14.62 -4.28
C TRP A 132 -8.34 15.14 -2.98
N ASP A 133 -8.96 16.32 -3.03
CA ASP A 133 -9.71 16.92 -1.92
C ASP A 133 -10.79 15.99 -1.36
N ASN A 134 -11.63 15.41 -2.22
CA ASN A 134 -12.68 14.48 -1.82
C ASN A 134 -12.13 13.17 -1.25
N PHE A 135 -10.99 12.71 -1.77
CA PHE A 135 -10.26 11.59 -1.21
C PHE A 135 -9.73 11.92 0.20
N CYS A 136 -9.14 13.08 0.42
CA CYS A 136 -8.72 13.51 1.75
C CYS A 136 -9.88 13.57 2.75
N VAL A 137 -11.03 14.13 2.34
CA VAL A 137 -12.24 14.18 3.20
C VAL A 137 -12.72 12.78 3.57
N ARG A 138 -12.80 11.85 2.60
CA ARG A 138 -13.24 10.46 2.86
C ARG A 138 -12.19 9.63 3.61
N GLY A 139 -10.91 9.95 3.44
CA GLY A 139 -9.79 9.36 4.17
C GLY A 139 -9.61 9.92 5.57
N GLU A 140 -10.40 10.94 5.96
CA GLU A 140 -10.25 11.68 7.22
C GLU A 140 -8.83 12.25 7.41
N PHE A 141 -8.16 12.58 6.30
CA PHE A 141 -6.84 13.19 6.32
C PHE A 141 -6.94 14.67 6.61
N VAL A 142 -6.02 15.18 7.43
CA VAL A 142 -5.95 16.60 7.82
C VAL A 142 -4.57 17.18 7.56
N ALA A 143 -4.48 18.50 7.48
CA ALA A 143 -3.19 19.16 7.36
C ALA A 143 -2.29 18.83 8.56
N GLY A 144 -1.03 18.49 8.28
CA GLY A 144 -0.07 17.95 9.26
C GLY A 144 0.05 16.43 9.20
N ASP A 145 -0.84 15.73 8.49
CA ASP A 145 -0.73 14.29 8.30
C ASP A 145 0.37 13.92 7.31
N PHE A 146 0.96 12.75 7.51
CA PHE A 146 1.97 12.19 6.63
C PHE A 146 1.43 10.91 6.00
N LEU A 147 1.30 10.87 4.67
CA LEU A 147 0.72 9.75 3.94
C LEU A 147 1.80 8.94 3.23
N CYS A 148 1.69 7.63 3.28
CA CYS A 148 2.50 6.70 2.52
C CYS A 148 1.71 6.13 1.35
N PHE A 149 2.19 6.32 0.12
CA PHE A 149 1.76 5.64 -1.09
C PHE A 149 2.65 4.44 -1.37
N LYS A 150 2.10 3.24 -1.23
CA LYS A 150 2.81 1.98 -1.35
C LYS A 150 2.41 1.23 -2.61
N PHE A 151 3.37 1.01 -3.51
CA PHE A 151 3.21 0.25 -4.75
C PHE A 151 3.90 -1.12 -4.65
N THR A 152 3.37 -2.11 -5.37
CA THR A 152 4.04 -3.41 -5.56
C THR A 152 5.05 -3.33 -6.70
N LEU A 153 6.26 -3.85 -6.49
CA LEU A 153 7.25 -4.03 -7.56
C LEU A 153 7.11 -5.38 -8.26
N PHE A 154 6.41 -6.34 -7.65
CA PHE A 154 6.11 -7.61 -8.29
C PHE A 154 4.93 -7.40 -9.25
N ASN A 155 5.22 -7.32 -10.55
CA ASN A 155 4.29 -6.94 -11.61
C ASN A 155 3.75 -5.51 -11.41
N PRO A 156 4.51 -4.46 -11.79
CA PRO A 156 4.17 -3.07 -11.49
C PRO A 156 2.77 -2.77 -12.01
N THR A 157 1.85 -2.55 -11.07
CA THR A 157 0.49 -2.10 -11.36
C THR A 157 0.39 -0.62 -11.04
N ASN A 158 -0.60 0.03 -11.64
CA ASN A 158 -0.97 1.40 -11.29
C ASN A 158 -1.77 1.48 -9.98
N VAL A 159 -1.60 0.52 -9.06
CA VAL A 159 -2.36 0.45 -7.81
C VAL A 159 -1.46 0.81 -6.64
N ALA A 160 -1.88 1.79 -5.85
CA ALA A 160 -1.23 2.21 -4.62
C ALA A 160 -2.11 1.90 -3.39
N CYS A 161 -1.51 1.37 -2.34
CA CYS A 161 -2.11 1.36 -1.02
C CYS A 161 -1.69 2.64 -0.29
N VAL A 162 -2.64 3.40 0.25
CA VAL A 162 -2.42 4.68 0.90
C VAL A 162 -2.81 4.57 2.37
N TYR A 163 -1.93 5.02 3.25
CA TYR A 163 -2.19 5.02 4.69
C TYR A 163 -1.44 6.14 5.39
N LYS A 164 -1.98 6.55 6.54
CA LYS A 164 -1.38 7.54 7.40
C LYS A 164 -0.24 6.94 8.22
N LEU A 165 0.86 7.67 8.33
CA LEU A 165 1.96 7.40 9.25
C LEU A 165 1.69 8.20 10.54
N ASN A 166 1.61 7.50 11.67
CA ASN A 166 1.41 8.10 12.99
C ASN A 166 2.61 8.95 13.43
#